data_AF-A0A7V0WD24-F1
#
_entry.id   AF-A0A7V0WD24-F1
#
_cell.length_a   1.000
_cell.length_b   1.000
_cell.length_c   1.000
_cell.angle_alpha   90.00
_cell.angle_beta   90.00
_cell.angle_gamma   90.00
#
_symmetry.space_group_name_H-M   'P 1'
#
loop_
_entity.id
_entity.type
_entity.pdbx_description
1 polymer ?
#
loop_
_entity_poly.entity_id
_entity_poly.type
_entity_poly.pdbx_seq_one_letter_code
_entity_poly.pdbx_strand_id
1 'polypeptide(L)'
;MYTIDMKRPGGNMGVGKYCFALVLIFSSLIIFSIDSSAAKPDCLQCHSALEKHKVVHPALEMGCSACHMEPHKTKKPRLSLMSEPPELCYNCHDKSKFTQKYVHPALQMGCTTCHNPHSSDNNKMLVSKLPDLCFNCHDQKTFMKKTTHPPVAAGNCTTCHNPHSSKNEKLLVSPPPELCFMCHDRDLFNKKVVHPPVQEGMCTFCHNPHATDTWWLLTSKLPDVCFNCHDQSAFTKKSQHPPVKLGMCVLCHNPHSAKREKLLVANPPELCFRCHNKSIFTDKNIHPPVKAGMCLTCHNPHSSDAERNMFTKKLPGLCFMCHQEKKFTGKKVHHPPVAAGMCTACHNPHSNKNDKFLRAEIPKLCFNCHDKKEFQGKHIHSPVKAGMCTMCHLPHQGDKGHLLVEEPPKLCFMCHDETNFKKKNIHPPVAAGLCIICHSPHATNNVFQLRLPIDDLCVTCHTQKIIANGVHIVSGFTQAGHPVKGKKDPRRKGRKFSCTSCHNPHSSDSVDLFRYAAKSRFGLCRYCHKK
;
A
#
# COMPACT_ATOMS: atom_id res chain seq x y z
N MET A 1 29.21 -30.55 25.05
CA MET A 1 30.20 -31.61 24.79
C MET A 1 31.57 -30.96 24.89
N TYR A 2 32.50 -31.61 25.61
CA TYR A 2 33.86 -31.19 26.00
C TYR A 2 33.93 -30.22 27.20
N THR A 3 34.03 -30.66 28.46
CA THR A 3 35.01 -31.48 29.23
C THR A 3 35.95 -30.62 30.08
N ILE A 4 35.83 -30.89 31.37
CA ILE A 4 36.61 -30.52 32.55
C ILE A 4 38.02 -31.14 32.43
N ASP A 5 39.10 -30.51 32.91
CA ASP A 5 39.71 -30.82 34.23
C ASP A 5 41.10 -30.19 34.44
N MET A 6 41.41 -30.07 35.73
CA MET A 6 42.46 -29.40 36.47
C MET A 6 43.89 -29.90 36.21
N LYS A 7 44.87 -29.03 36.53
CA LYS A 7 46.04 -29.42 37.36
C LYS A 7 46.80 -28.22 37.93
N ARG A 8 47.01 -28.25 39.26
CA ARG A 8 48.06 -27.51 40.00
C ARG A 8 49.43 -28.17 39.75
N PRO A 9 50.52 -27.44 40.07
CA PRO A 9 51.57 -28.05 40.87
C PRO A 9 51.98 -27.18 42.06
N GLY A 10 52.43 -27.85 43.13
CA GLY A 10 52.99 -27.25 44.33
C GLY A 10 54.53 -27.27 44.37
N GLY A 11 55.05 -26.85 45.53
CA GLY A 11 56.48 -26.85 45.91
C GLY A 11 56.97 -25.43 46.20
N ASN A 12 57.80 -25.13 47.20
CA ASN A 12 58.43 -25.92 48.22
C ASN A 12 58.96 -24.95 49.33
N MET A 13 59.41 -25.54 50.43
CA MET A 13 59.78 -25.00 51.73
C MET A 13 60.91 -23.94 51.77
N GLY A 14 60.95 -23.17 52.86
CA GLY A 14 62.12 -22.40 53.31
C GLY A 14 61.94 -21.92 54.77
N VAL A 15 62.72 -22.50 55.68
CA VAL A 15 62.65 -22.37 57.14
C VAL A 15 63.68 -21.34 57.61
N GLY A 16 63.33 -20.46 58.56
CA GLY A 16 64.25 -19.54 59.23
C GLY A 16 63.86 -19.31 60.69
N LYS A 17 64.69 -19.81 61.60
CA LYS A 17 64.55 -19.85 63.05
C LYS A 17 64.97 -18.52 63.69
N TYR A 18 64.27 -18.06 64.73
CA TYR A 18 64.91 -17.38 65.87
C TYR A 18 64.14 -17.67 67.17
N CYS A 19 64.85 -18.28 68.11
CA CYS A 19 64.47 -18.51 69.50
C CYS A 19 64.57 -17.21 70.30
N PHE A 20 63.63 -16.96 71.23
CA PHE A 20 63.93 -16.25 72.48
C PHE A 20 63.08 -16.80 73.63
N ALA A 21 63.68 -16.76 74.81
CA ALA A 21 63.48 -17.62 75.97
C ALA A 21 62.15 -17.46 76.72
N LEU A 22 61.75 -18.59 77.31
CA LEU A 22 60.80 -18.77 78.41
C LEU A 22 61.48 -18.43 79.75
N VAL A 23 60.85 -17.60 80.61
CA VAL A 23 60.88 -17.75 82.08
C VAL A 23 59.57 -17.21 82.68
N LEU A 24 58.76 -18.15 83.18
CA LEU A 24 57.92 -18.20 84.39
C LEU A 24 57.56 -16.89 85.12
N ILE A 25 56.26 -16.72 85.44
CA ILE A 25 55.70 -16.81 86.81
C ILE A 25 54.18 -17.04 86.69
N PHE A 26 53.74 -18.21 87.14
CA PHE A 26 52.34 -18.52 87.44
C PHE A 26 52.02 -17.87 88.80
N SER A 27 51.06 -16.94 88.84
CA SER A 27 50.40 -16.53 90.07
C SER A 27 48.91 -16.78 89.93
N SER A 28 48.47 -17.81 90.61
CA SER A 28 47.09 -18.21 90.88
C SER A 28 46.31 -17.08 91.57
N LEU A 29 45.30 -16.55 90.88
CA LEU A 29 44.12 -15.98 91.52
C LEU A 29 42.89 -16.62 90.88
N ILE A 30 42.45 -17.72 91.48
CA ILE A 30 41.11 -18.25 91.31
C ILE A 30 40.20 -17.32 92.11
N ILE A 31 39.63 -16.32 91.44
CA ILE A 31 38.49 -15.58 91.96
C ILE A 31 37.26 -16.31 91.46
N PHE A 32 36.65 -17.11 92.33
CA PHE A 32 35.25 -17.52 92.18
C PHE A 32 34.38 -16.28 92.36
N SER A 33 34.16 -15.53 91.29
CA SER A 33 33.04 -14.59 91.22
C SER A 33 31.79 -15.42 90.93
N ILE A 34 31.15 -15.87 92.01
CA ILE A 34 29.76 -16.29 91.99
C ILE A 34 28.93 -15.01 91.89
N ASP A 35 28.95 -14.36 90.73
CA ASP A 35 28.01 -13.29 90.44
C ASP A 35 26.65 -13.94 90.18
N SER A 36 25.91 -14.14 91.27
CA SER A 36 24.48 -14.36 91.25
C SER A 36 23.78 -13.04 90.87
N SER A 37 24.01 -12.59 89.64
CA SER A 37 23.00 -11.87 88.88
C SER A 37 22.36 -12.91 87.97
N ALA A 38 21.04 -13.08 88.05
CA ALA A 38 20.32 -14.03 87.21
C ALA A 38 20.66 -13.72 85.74
N ALA A 39 21.53 -14.52 85.11
CA ALA A 39 21.75 -14.46 83.69
C ALA A 39 20.38 -14.61 83.03
N LYS A 40 19.93 -13.57 82.31
CA LYS A 40 18.69 -13.66 81.54
C LYS A 40 18.81 -14.94 80.70
N PRO A 41 17.87 -15.88 80.78
CA PRO A 41 17.97 -17.12 80.02
C PRO A 41 18.19 -16.79 78.56
N ASP A 42 19.20 -17.41 77.94
CA ASP A 42 19.42 -17.30 76.51
C ASP A 42 18.15 -17.76 75.80
N CYS A 43 17.47 -16.81 75.17
CA CYS A 43 16.15 -17.00 74.59
C CYS A 43 16.16 -18.13 73.56
N LEU A 44 17.30 -18.35 72.89
CA LEU A 44 17.48 -19.35 71.84
C LEU A 44 17.56 -20.79 72.39
N GLN A 45 17.86 -20.99 73.68
CA GLN A 45 17.80 -22.33 74.29
C GLN A 45 16.38 -22.93 74.20
N CYS A 46 15.35 -22.10 74.33
CA CYS A 46 13.95 -22.50 74.22
C CYS A 46 13.34 -22.13 72.86
N HIS A 47 13.77 -21.01 72.26
CA HIS A 47 13.24 -20.47 71.00
C HIS A 47 14.22 -20.60 69.82
N SER A 48 15.02 -21.67 69.80
CA SER A 48 16.00 -21.94 68.73
C SER A 48 15.41 -21.90 67.32
N ALA A 49 14.10 -22.13 67.15
CA ALA A 49 13.42 -22.02 65.85
C ALA A 49 13.49 -20.61 65.23
N LEU A 50 13.69 -19.56 66.02
CA LEU A 50 13.69 -18.17 65.55
C LEU A 50 14.89 -17.82 64.66
N GLU A 51 15.96 -18.61 64.67
CA GLU A 51 17.17 -18.41 63.86
C GLU A 51 17.43 -19.55 62.87
N LYS A 52 16.53 -20.54 62.78
CA LYS A 52 16.75 -21.76 61.98
C LYS A 52 16.53 -21.59 60.47
N HIS A 53 15.95 -20.47 60.05
CA HIS A 53 15.71 -20.23 58.63
C HIS A 53 16.93 -19.61 57.93
N LYS A 54 17.00 -19.74 56.60
CA LYS A 54 18.18 -19.40 55.80
C LYS A 54 18.66 -17.95 55.94
N VAL A 55 17.73 -17.01 56.10
CA VAL A 55 18.03 -15.58 56.24
C VAL A 55 17.58 -15.17 57.63
N VAL A 56 18.55 -14.80 58.48
CA VAL A 56 18.31 -14.36 59.86
C VAL A 56 18.42 -12.83 59.90
N HIS A 57 17.54 -12.20 60.66
CA HIS A 57 17.52 -10.76 60.80
C HIS A 57 18.73 -10.31 61.63
N PRO A 58 19.61 -9.41 61.13
CA PRO A 58 20.83 -9.01 61.85
C PRO A 58 20.58 -8.45 63.27
N ALA A 59 19.40 -7.89 63.53
CA ALA A 59 19.07 -7.42 64.87
C ALA A 59 19.03 -8.53 65.94
N LEU A 60 19.01 -9.82 65.57
CA LEU A 60 19.16 -10.90 66.56
C LEU A 60 20.55 -10.87 67.21
N GLU A 61 21.59 -10.43 66.50
CA GLU A 61 22.94 -10.25 67.06
C GLU A 61 23.00 -9.10 68.10
N MET A 62 22.05 -8.15 68.02
CA MET A 62 21.90 -7.07 69.00
C MET A 62 21.22 -7.55 70.29
N GLY A 63 20.81 -8.83 70.35
CA GLY A 63 20.09 -9.45 71.45
C GLY A 63 18.57 -9.24 71.39
N CYS A 64 17.82 -10.21 71.91
CA CYS A 64 16.34 -10.19 71.87
C CYS A 64 15.72 -8.96 72.55
N SER A 65 16.43 -8.39 73.54
CA SER A 65 16.02 -7.15 74.20
C SER A 65 16.19 -5.90 73.35
N ALA A 66 16.70 -5.96 72.12
CA ALA A 66 16.67 -4.82 71.21
C ALA A 66 15.23 -4.50 70.74
N CYS A 67 14.35 -5.50 70.74
CA CYS A 67 12.96 -5.37 70.31
C CYS A 67 11.95 -5.76 71.39
N HIS A 68 12.30 -6.70 72.28
CA HIS A 68 11.40 -7.22 73.31
C HIS A 68 11.68 -6.63 74.70
N MET A 69 10.62 -6.35 75.44
CA MET A 69 10.68 -5.93 76.84
C MET A 69 10.00 -6.98 77.72
N GLU A 70 10.64 -7.37 78.83
CA GLU A 70 10.09 -8.29 79.84
C GLU A 70 9.32 -9.52 79.27
N PRO A 71 9.95 -10.33 78.40
CA PRO A 71 9.32 -11.51 77.82
C PRO A 71 8.86 -12.47 78.94
N HIS A 72 7.68 -13.09 78.79
CA HIS A 72 7.09 -14.07 79.73
C HIS A 72 6.55 -13.54 81.08
N LYS A 73 6.50 -12.21 81.30
CA LYS A 73 5.94 -11.62 82.54
C LYS A 73 4.40 -11.69 82.64
N THR A 74 3.68 -11.91 81.53
CA THR A 74 2.22 -12.03 81.51
C THR A 74 1.75 -13.33 80.84
N LYS A 75 0.59 -13.88 81.24
CA LYS A 75 -0.02 -15.09 80.65
C LYS A 75 -0.64 -14.87 79.25
N LYS A 76 -0.46 -13.69 78.63
CA LYS A 76 -0.98 -13.40 77.29
C LYS A 76 0.04 -13.82 76.21
N PRO A 77 -0.42 -14.31 75.04
CA PRO A 77 0.42 -15.01 74.07
C PRO A 77 1.35 -14.12 73.21
N ARG A 78 1.50 -12.82 73.51
CA ARG A 78 2.38 -11.91 72.74
C ARG A 78 3.45 -11.34 73.66
N LEU A 79 4.72 -11.63 73.32
CA LEU A 79 5.89 -10.99 73.91
C LEU A 79 5.72 -9.47 73.81
N SER A 80 5.92 -8.75 74.91
CA SER A 80 5.86 -7.29 74.90
C SER A 80 6.99 -6.72 74.05
N LEU A 81 6.64 -5.80 73.16
CA LEU A 81 7.60 -5.06 72.34
C LEU A 81 8.01 -3.77 73.05
N MET A 82 9.21 -3.27 72.76
CA MET A 82 9.70 -1.99 73.30
C MET A 82 8.89 -0.79 72.79
N SER A 83 8.31 -0.91 71.61
CA SER A 83 7.35 0.03 71.03
C SER A 83 6.46 -0.70 70.03
N GLU A 84 5.31 -0.12 69.69
CA GLU A 84 4.42 -0.70 68.69
C GLU A 84 4.99 -0.50 67.27
N PRO A 85 4.89 -1.51 66.38
CA PRO A 85 5.16 -1.32 64.95
C PRO A 85 4.21 -0.27 64.34
N PRO A 86 4.68 0.58 63.40
CA PRO A 86 5.96 0.50 62.71
C PRO A 86 7.11 1.25 63.40
N GLU A 87 6.87 2.04 64.46
CA GLU A 87 7.91 2.86 65.10
C GLU A 87 9.06 2.01 65.67
N LEU A 88 8.76 0.80 66.16
CA LEU A 88 9.80 -0.17 66.54
C LEU A 88 10.81 -0.45 65.41
N CYS A 89 10.31 -0.60 64.18
CA CYS A 89 11.14 -0.90 63.03
C CYS A 89 11.95 0.34 62.61
N TYR A 90 11.39 1.54 62.75
CA TYR A 90 12.03 2.79 62.35
C TYR A 90 13.19 3.22 63.25
N ASN A 91 13.34 2.62 64.43
CA ASN A 91 14.52 2.80 65.27
C ASN A 91 15.82 2.37 64.56
N CYS A 92 15.73 1.45 63.59
CA CYS A 92 16.86 1.00 62.77
C CYS A 92 16.66 1.21 61.27
N HIS A 93 15.41 1.15 60.77
CA HIS A 93 15.11 1.31 59.35
C HIS A 93 14.72 2.75 59.01
N ASP A 94 15.38 3.32 58.02
CA ASP A 94 15.12 4.68 57.54
C ASP A 94 13.66 4.89 57.09
N LYS A 95 12.90 5.62 57.93
CA LYS A 95 11.49 5.96 57.73
C LYS A 95 11.23 6.64 56.39
N SER A 96 12.19 7.41 55.87
CA SER A 96 12.02 8.15 54.61
C SER A 96 11.83 7.25 53.39
N LYS A 97 12.26 5.98 53.47
CA LYS A 97 12.06 4.97 52.41
C LYS A 97 10.63 4.41 52.37
N PHE A 98 9.82 4.68 53.40
CA PHE A 98 8.44 4.20 53.53
C PHE A 98 7.41 5.32 53.43
N THR A 99 7.86 6.58 53.45
CA THR A 99 7.01 7.78 53.46
C THR A 99 7.24 8.69 52.24
N GLN A 100 7.70 8.12 51.12
CA GLN A 100 7.80 8.89 49.86
C GLN A 100 6.41 9.29 49.34
N LYS A 101 6.38 10.10 48.28
CA LYS A 101 5.15 10.72 47.73
C LYS A 101 4.02 9.72 47.51
N TYR A 102 4.31 8.55 46.95
CA TYR A 102 3.35 7.48 46.73
C TYR A 102 3.68 6.31 47.63
N VAL A 103 2.79 5.98 48.56
CA VAL A 103 2.98 4.91 49.55
C VAL A 103 2.05 3.74 49.20
N HIS A 104 2.57 2.52 49.29
CA HIS A 104 1.80 1.32 49.05
C HIS A 104 0.80 1.11 50.20
N PRO A 105 -0.51 1.00 49.94
CA PRO A 105 -1.51 0.85 51.00
C PRO A 105 -1.28 -0.34 51.94
N ALA A 106 -0.62 -1.40 51.47
CA ALA A 106 -0.29 -2.56 52.28
C ALA A 106 0.61 -2.23 53.50
N LEU A 107 1.32 -1.09 53.49
CA LEU A 107 2.08 -0.65 54.67
C LEU A 107 1.17 -0.40 55.90
N GLN A 108 -0.11 -0.07 55.70
CA GLN A 108 -1.08 0.08 56.79
C GLN A 108 -1.41 -1.25 57.48
N MET A 109 -1.17 -2.38 56.82
CA MET A 109 -1.32 -3.73 57.39
C MET A 109 -0.14 -4.10 58.29
N GLY A 110 0.88 -3.24 58.40
CA GLY A 110 2.08 -3.48 59.19
C GLY A 110 3.16 -4.27 58.45
N CYS A 111 4.42 -3.99 58.81
CA CYS A 111 5.61 -4.57 58.17
C CYS A 111 5.63 -6.10 58.19
N THR A 112 5.10 -6.68 59.27
CA THR A 112 5.13 -8.12 59.51
C THR A 112 4.13 -8.92 58.68
N THR A 113 3.25 -8.25 57.92
CA THR A 113 2.41 -8.90 56.92
C THR A 113 3.23 -9.46 55.77
N CYS A 114 4.36 -8.82 55.45
CA CYS A 114 5.24 -9.24 54.37
C CYS A 114 6.61 -9.74 54.86
N HIS A 115 7.07 -9.28 56.03
CA HIS A 115 8.37 -9.64 56.60
C HIS A 115 8.25 -10.47 57.87
N ASN A 116 9.11 -11.46 58.05
CA ASN A 116 9.35 -12.08 59.34
C ASN A 116 10.46 -11.30 60.07
N PRO A 117 10.20 -10.73 61.27
CA PRO A 117 11.18 -9.91 61.97
C PRO A 117 12.35 -10.73 62.59
N HIS A 118 12.30 -12.06 62.55
CA HIS A 118 13.32 -12.94 63.12
C HIS A 118 14.16 -13.67 62.07
N SER A 119 13.55 -14.57 61.30
CA SER A 119 14.21 -15.32 60.23
C SER A 119 13.21 -15.80 59.16
N SER A 120 13.67 -15.98 57.93
CA SER A 120 12.88 -16.52 56.82
C SER A 120 13.74 -17.31 55.83
N ASP A 121 13.14 -18.28 55.15
CA ASP A 121 13.79 -19.01 54.06
C ASP A 121 13.88 -18.19 52.77
N ASN A 122 13.19 -17.04 52.71
CA ASN A 122 13.18 -16.14 51.57
C ASN A 122 14.06 -14.92 51.81
N ASN A 123 14.77 -14.48 50.76
CA ASN A 123 15.58 -13.27 50.78
C ASN A 123 14.80 -12.05 51.26
N LYS A 124 15.51 -11.12 51.92
CA LYS A 124 14.92 -9.90 52.53
C LYS A 124 13.84 -10.21 53.56
N MET A 125 13.92 -11.37 54.21
CA MET A 125 13.05 -11.75 55.32
C MET A 125 11.58 -11.90 54.93
N LEU A 126 11.28 -12.21 53.68
CA LEU A 126 9.88 -12.25 53.20
C LEU A 126 9.14 -13.49 53.72
N VAL A 127 7.88 -13.36 54.10
CA VAL A 127 7.07 -14.49 54.57
C VAL A 127 6.74 -15.51 53.46
N SER A 128 6.81 -15.09 52.20
CA SER A 128 6.75 -15.95 51.02
C SER A 128 7.61 -15.37 49.88
N LYS A 129 7.94 -16.21 48.89
CA LYS A 129 8.73 -15.81 47.72
C LYS A 129 7.91 -14.93 46.76
N LEU A 130 8.60 -14.17 45.91
CA LEU A 130 7.96 -13.51 44.76
C LEU A 130 7.73 -14.53 43.64
N PRO A 131 6.63 -14.41 42.87
CA PRO A 131 5.58 -13.39 42.98
C PRO A 131 4.45 -13.74 43.97
N ASP A 132 4.45 -14.94 44.57
CA ASP A 132 3.38 -15.45 45.45
C ASP A 132 3.02 -14.48 46.57
N LEU A 133 4.01 -13.82 47.19
CA LEU A 133 3.79 -12.79 48.20
C LEU A 133 2.86 -11.66 47.72
N CYS A 134 3.05 -11.19 46.49
CA CYS A 134 2.21 -10.15 45.91
C CYS A 134 0.80 -10.66 45.65
N PHE A 135 0.68 -11.91 45.20
CA PHE A 135 -0.61 -12.51 44.84
C PHE A 135 -1.46 -12.94 46.04
N ASN A 136 -0.94 -12.84 47.26
CA ASN A 136 -1.76 -12.91 48.48
C ASN A 136 -2.81 -11.79 48.55
N CYS A 137 -2.59 -10.68 47.84
CA CYS A 137 -3.53 -9.55 47.78
C CYS A 137 -3.87 -9.12 46.35
N HIS A 138 -2.94 -9.23 45.40
CA HIS A 138 -3.17 -8.88 44.00
C HIS A 138 -3.70 -10.07 43.20
N ASP A 139 -4.76 -9.88 42.42
CA ASP A 139 -5.30 -10.96 41.58
C ASP A 139 -4.32 -11.35 40.46
N GLN A 140 -3.78 -12.56 40.55
CA GLN A 140 -2.85 -13.11 39.57
C GLN A 140 -3.44 -13.14 38.15
N LYS A 141 -4.75 -13.37 38.00
CA LYS A 141 -5.40 -13.47 36.67
C LYS A 141 -5.32 -12.15 35.90
N THR A 142 -5.24 -11.02 36.61
CA THR A 142 -5.07 -9.70 35.99
C THR A 142 -3.69 -9.54 35.33
N PHE A 143 -2.68 -10.25 35.83
CA PHE A 143 -1.29 -10.19 35.34
C PHE A 143 -0.91 -11.34 34.41
N MET A 144 -1.70 -12.41 34.37
CA MET A 144 -1.45 -13.61 33.58
C MET A 144 -2.51 -13.73 32.49
N LYS A 145 -2.24 -13.13 31.33
CA LYS A 145 -3.09 -13.21 30.13
C LYS A 145 -2.37 -13.91 28.98
N LYS A 146 -3.04 -14.03 27.83
CA LYS A 146 -2.51 -14.69 26.63
C LYS A 146 -1.11 -14.22 26.25
N THR A 147 -0.87 -12.91 26.29
CA THR A 147 0.45 -12.31 26.10
C THR A 147 0.84 -11.63 27.41
N THR A 148 1.86 -12.17 28.07
CA THR A 148 2.38 -11.62 29.33
C THR A 148 3.81 -11.13 29.12
N HIS A 149 4.11 -9.95 29.63
CA HIS A 149 5.42 -9.33 29.54
C HIS A 149 6.45 -10.19 30.31
N PRO A 150 7.61 -10.56 29.72
CA PRO A 150 8.51 -11.54 30.33
C PRO A 150 8.94 -11.24 31.78
N PRO A 151 9.25 -9.99 32.18
CA PRO A 151 9.56 -9.70 33.57
C PRO A 151 8.42 -10.03 34.54
N VAL A 152 7.16 -9.87 34.10
CA VAL A 152 5.96 -10.18 34.88
C VAL A 152 5.72 -11.67 34.94
N ALA A 153 5.86 -12.38 33.81
CA ALA A 153 5.80 -13.84 33.77
C ALA A 153 6.86 -14.50 34.67
N ALA A 154 8.04 -13.88 34.78
CA ALA A 154 9.10 -14.32 35.68
C ALA A 154 8.87 -13.94 37.16
N GLY A 155 7.82 -13.18 37.48
CA GLY A 155 7.53 -12.73 38.85
C GLY A 155 8.43 -11.61 39.36
N ASN A 156 9.15 -10.93 38.48
CA ASN A 156 10.13 -9.89 38.83
C ASN A 156 9.49 -8.51 39.03
N CYS A 157 8.38 -8.44 39.77
CA CYS A 157 7.58 -7.23 39.99
C CYS A 157 8.41 -6.06 40.51
N THR A 158 9.40 -6.36 41.36
CA THR A 158 10.25 -5.37 42.03
C THR A 158 11.33 -4.76 41.14
N THR A 159 11.46 -5.24 39.90
CA THR A 159 12.29 -4.59 38.87
C THR A 159 11.70 -3.24 38.46
N CYS A 160 10.36 -3.15 38.47
CA CYS A 160 9.64 -1.96 38.05
C CYS A 160 8.96 -1.24 39.22
N HIS A 161 8.52 -1.97 40.25
CA HIS A 161 7.79 -1.41 41.38
C HIS A 161 8.61 -1.45 42.68
N ASN A 162 8.50 -0.40 43.47
CA ASN A 162 8.90 -0.41 44.86
C ASN A 162 7.71 -0.87 45.73
N PRO A 163 7.79 -2.01 46.44
CA PRO A 163 6.65 -2.55 47.19
C PRO A 163 6.29 -1.73 48.45
N HIS A 164 7.08 -0.71 48.78
CA HIS A 164 6.86 0.14 49.96
C HIS A 164 6.39 1.53 49.55
N SER A 165 7.25 2.33 48.94
CA SER A 165 6.90 3.69 48.51
C SER A 165 7.80 4.14 47.36
N SER A 166 7.33 5.10 46.56
CA SER A 166 8.10 5.71 45.49
C SER A 166 7.82 7.21 45.36
N LYS A 167 8.78 7.95 44.80
CA LYS A 167 8.56 9.31 44.30
C LYS A 167 7.70 9.33 43.04
N ASN A 168 7.65 8.22 42.30
CA ASN A 168 6.90 8.09 41.05
C ASN A 168 5.53 7.43 41.30
N GLU A 169 4.54 7.83 40.51
CA GLU A 169 3.19 7.28 40.57
C GLU A 169 3.19 5.76 40.36
N LYS A 170 2.17 5.06 40.87
CA LYS A 170 2.04 3.58 40.77
C LYS A 170 3.24 2.83 41.33
N LEU A 171 3.96 3.45 42.27
CA LEU A 171 5.12 2.89 42.95
C LEU A 171 6.29 2.55 42.01
N LEU A 172 6.44 3.23 40.87
CA LEU A 172 7.48 2.87 39.92
C LEU A 172 8.88 3.26 40.41
N VAL A 173 9.89 2.44 40.14
CA VAL A 173 11.30 2.74 40.51
C VAL A 173 11.90 3.87 39.65
N SER A 174 11.34 4.10 38.46
CA SER A 174 11.67 5.18 37.53
C SER A 174 10.40 5.60 36.79
N PRO A 175 10.23 6.87 36.38
CA PRO A 175 9.13 7.25 35.49
C PRO A 175 9.33 6.66 34.07
N PRO A 176 8.26 6.43 33.31
CA PRO A 176 8.35 6.24 31.87
C PRO A 176 8.77 7.55 31.15
N PRO A 177 9.56 7.48 30.06
CA PRO A 177 9.98 6.25 29.38
C PRO A 177 11.28 5.62 29.92
N GLU A 178 11.99 6.27 30.85
CA GLU A 178 13.28 5.81 31.41
C GLU A 178 13.17 4.39 31.98
N LEU A 179 12.07 4.08 32.66
CA LEU A 179 11.81 2.74 33.19
C LEU A 179 11.87 1.66 32.10
N CYS A 180 11.30 1.93 30.92
CA CYS A 180 11.27 0.99 29.81
C CYS A 180 12.67 0.80 29.22
N PHE A 181 13.43 1.90 29.10
CA PHE A 181 14.78 1.91 28.54
C PHE A 181 15.86 1.34 29.47
N MET A 182 15.52 0.94 30.70
CA MET A 182 16.41 0.11 31.52
C MET A 182 16.71 -1.24 30.85
N CYS A 183 15.81 -1.73 30.00
CA CYS A 183 15.95 -3.00 29.29
C CYS A 183 15.76 -2.88 27.77
N HIS A 184 14.90 -1.97 27.30
CA HIS A 184 14.67 -1.78 25.86
C HIS A 184 15.70 -0.83 25.25
N ASP A 185 16.25 -1.20 24.10
CA ASP A 185 17.21 -0.36 23.38
C ASP A 185 16.54 0.90 22.85
N ARG A 186 17.02 2.07 23.31
CA ARG A 186 16.52 3.39 22.94
C ARG A 186 16.71 3.70 21.45
N ASP A 187 17.75 3.18 20.82
CA ASP A 187 18.07 3.46 19.41
C ASP A 187 17.04 2.87 18.44
N LEU A 188 16.32 1.82 18.86
CA LEU A 188 15.23 1.26 18.08
C LEU A 188 14.03 2.21 17.95
N PHE A 189 13.86 3.12 18.91
CA PHE A 189 12.74 4.05 19.01
C PHE A 189 13.12 5.48 18.58
N ASN A 190 14.40 5.80 18.47
CA ASN A 190 14.90 7.14 18.18
C ASN A 190 15.57 7.25 16.79
N LYS A 191 14.81 6.97 15.73
CA LYS A 191 15.27 7.19 14.34
C LYS A 191 14.95 8.62 13.88
N LYS A 192 15.35 8.95 12.65
CA LYS A 192 15.17 10.29 12.05
C LYS A 192 13.75 10.88 12.22
N VAL A 193 12.72 10.07 12.05
CA VAL A 193 11.32 10.46 12.25
C VAL A 193 10.75 9.60 13.36
N VAL A 194 10.41 10.22 14.48
CA VAL A 194 9.81 9.56 15.65
C VAL A 194 8.31 9.86 15.68
N HIS A 195 7.52 8.85 16.02
CA HIS A 195 6.08 9.02 16.21
C HIS A 195 5.85 9.84 17.49
N PRO A 196 5.03 10.92 17.48
CA PRO A 196 4.93 11.83 18.63
C PRO A 196 4.63 11.16 19.98
N PRO A 197 3.71 10.17 20.10
CA PRO A 197 3.51 9.46 21.36
C PRO A 197 4.77 8.76 21.89
N VAL A 198 5.65 8.28 21.01
CA VAL A 198 6.93 7.67 21.41
C VAL A 198 7.93 8.72 21.85
N GLN A 199 7.99 9.85 21.14
CA GLN A 199 8.84 10.98 21.51
C GLN A 199 8.48 11.55 22.88
N GLU A 200 7.19 11.55 23.21
CA GLU A 200 6.64 12.00 24.49
C GLU A 200 6.68 10.93 25.59
N GLY A 201 7.23 9.73 25.30
CA GLY A 201 7.35 8.66 26.30
C GLY A 201 6.03 7.99 26.68
N MET A 202 4.98 8.15 25.88
CA MET A 202 3.63 7.61 26.10
C MET A 202 3.51 6.13 25.74
N CYS A 203 4.51 5.31 26.10
CA CYS A 203 4.56 3.88 25.77
C CYS A 203 3.26 3.15 26.19
N THR A 204 2.72 3.52 27.35
CA THR A 204 1.58 2.85 27.97
C THR A 204 0.21 3.21 27.37
N PHE A 205 0.16 4.16 26.44
CA PHE A 205 -1.08 4.45 25.69
C PHE A 205 -1.41 3.32 24.72
N CYS A 206 -0.37 2.77 24.07
CA CYS A 206 -0.51 1.69 23.11
C CYS A 206 -0.15 0.33 23.70
N HIS A 207 0.75 0.26 24.68
CA HIS A 207 1.20 -1.00 25.28
C HIS A 207 0.76 -1.14 26.74
N ASN A 208 0.37 -2.35 27.15
CA ASN A 208 0.25 -2.69 28.56
C ASN A 208 1.58 -3.30 29.04
N PRO A 209 2.27 -2.71 30.03
CA PRO A 209 3.57 -3.21 30.48
C PRO A 209 3.50 -4.54 31.26
N HIS A 210 2.28 -5.06 31.50
CA HIS A 210 2.06 -6.32 32.21
C HIS A 210 1.56 -7.43 31.30
N ALA A 211 0.30 -7.39 30.88
CA ALA A 211 -0.31 -8.47 30.12
C ALA A 211 -1.54 -8.02 29.36
N THR A 212 -1.77 -8.61 28.19
CA THR A 212 -2.94 -8.38 27.33
C THR A 212 -3.39 -9.66 26.64
N ASP A 213 -4.57 -9.63 26.04
CA ASP A 213 -5.07 -10.71 25.18
C ASP A 213 -4.63 -10.55 23.72
N THR A 214 -3.92 -9.46 23.41
CA THR A 214 -3.44 -9.07 22.09
C THR A 214 -1.95 -9.41 21.93
N TRP A 215 -1.46 -9.46 20.71
CA TRP A 215 -0.02 -9.61 20.47
C TRP A 215 0.73 -8.30 20.73
N TRP A 216 2.04 -8.43 21.02
CA TRP A 216 2.93 -7.30 21.34
C TRP A 216 2.44 -6.39 22.48
N LEU A 217 1.66 -6.95 23.40
CA LEU A 217 1.14 -6.25 24.57
C LEU A 217 0.28 -5.02 24.24
N LEU A 218 -0.41 -4.99 23.09
CA LEU A 218 -1.20 -3.81 22.72
C LEU A 218 -2.45 -3.64 23.60
N THR A 219 -2.78 -2.41 23.99
CA THR A 219 -3.96 -2.09 24.81
C THR A 219 -5.28 -2.41 24.09
N SER A 220 -5.27 -2.41 22.75
CA SER A 220 -6.35 -2.88 21.89
C SER A 220 -5.80 -3.56 20.63
N LYS A 221 -6.66 -4.24 19.88
CA LYS A 221 -6.30 -4.95 18.64
C LYS A 221 -6.00 -3.96 17.50
N LEU A 222 -5.23 -4.40 16.50
CA LEU A 222 -5.08 -3.64 15.25
C LEU A 222 -6.35 -3.78 14.40
N PRO A 223 -6.82 -2.71 13.74
CA PRO A 223 -6.25 -1.35 13.71
C PRO A 223 -6.76 -0.42 14.84
N ASP A 224 -7.66 -0.88 15.71
CA ASP A 224 -8.35 -0.06 16.73
C ASP A 224 -7.40 0.79 17.59
N VAL A 225 -6.24 0.25 18.00
CA VAL A 225 -5.24 1.01 18.77
C VAL A 225 -4.75 2.28 18.07
N CYS A 226 -4.70 2.28 16.74
CA CYS A 226 -4.34 3.45 15.95
C CYS A 226 -5.48 4.48 15.93
N PHE A 227 -6.74 4.00 15.85
CA PHE A 227 -7.92 4.85 15.75
C PHE A 227 -8.38 5.46 17.08
N ASN A 228 -7.71 5.12 18.18
CA ASN A 228 -7.82 5.88 19.43
C ASN A 228 -7.40 7.36 19.25
N CYS A 229 -6.58 7.66 18.24
CA CYS A 229 -6.14 9.03 17.93
C CYS A 229 -6.26 9.39 16.45
N HIS A 230 -6.08 8.44 15.53
CA HIS A 230 -6.17 8.71 14.10
C HIS A 230 -7.61 8.64 13.60
N ASP A 231 -8.03 9.62 12.80
CA ASP A 231 -9.36 9.62 12.20
C ASP A 231 -9.52 8.45 11.20
N GLN A 232 -10.43 7.55 11.53
CA GLN A 232 -10.76 6.39 10.72
C GLN A 232 -11.38 6.76 9.36
N SER A 233 -12.05 7.91 9.25
CA SER A 233 -12.75 8.35 8.04
C SER A 233 -11.83 8.43 6.80
N ALA A 234 -10.55 8.78 7.03
CA ALA A 234 -9.53 8.85 6.00
C ALA A 234 -9.16 7.47 5.41
N PHE A 235 -9.57 6.37 6.05
CA PHE A 235 -9.23 4.99 5.69
C PHE A 235 -10.44 4.16 5.25
N THR A 236 -11.65 4.70 5.37
CA THR A 236 -12.93 4.00 5.13
C THR A 236 -13.75 4.54 3.96
N LYS A 237 -13.10 5.25 3.02
CA LYS A 237 -13.74 5.67 1.77
C LYS A 237 -14.16 4.49 0.89
N LYS A 238 -14.94 4.79 -0.18
CA LYS A 238 -15.57 3.81 -1.08
C LYS A 238 -14.63 2.69 -1.56
N SER A 239 -13.45 3.06 -2.03
CA SER A 239 -12.42 2.11 -2.45
C SER A 239 -11.32 2.09 -1.40
N GLN A 240 -11.13 0.94 -0.74
CA GLN A 240 -10.10 0.75 0.28
C GLN A 240 -9.00 -0.17 -0.24
N HIS A 241 -7.75 0.20 0.04
CA HIS A 241 -6.62 -0.64 -0.27
C HIS A 241 -6.66 -1.88 0.64
N PRO A 242 -6.56 -3.12 0.12
CA PRO A 242 -6.80 -4.33 0.91
C PRO A 242 -6.00 -4.42 2.22
N PRO A 243 -4.69 -4.09 2.27
CA PRO A 243 -3.95 -4.05 3.53
C PRO A 243 -4.55 -3.10 4.57
N VAL A 244 -5.06 -1.94 4.15
CA VAL A 244 -5.70 -0.98 5.06
C VAL A 244 -7.04 -1.49 5.55
N LYS A 245 -7.85 -2.08 4.65
CA LYS A 245 -9.12 -2.71 5.02
C LYS A 245 -8.95 -3.81 6.07
N LEU A 246 -7.83 -4.54 6.02
CA LEU A 246 -7.46 -5.59 6.98
C LEU A 246 -6.73 -5.06 8.22
N GLY A 247 -6.56 -3.75 8.37
CA GLY A 247 -5.88 -3.15 9.52
C GLY A 247 -4.36 -3.39 9.56
N MET A 248 -3.75 -3.75 8.43
CA MET A 248 -2.32 -4.08 8.33
C MET A 248 -1.44 -2.83 8.16
N CYS A 249 -1.68 -1.79 8.97
CA CYS A 249 -0.98 -0.50 8.90
C CYS A 249 0.56 -0.67 8.99
N VAL A 250 0.98 -1.62 9.82
CA VAL A 250 2.40 -1.88 10.14
C VAL A 250 3.20 -2.51 9.00
N LEU A 251 2.55 -2.92 7.89
CA LEU A 251 3.26 -3.38 6.69
C LEU A 251 3.96 -2.24 5.96
N CYS A 252 3.41 -1.03 6.06
CA CYS A 252 3.91 0.17 5.40
C CYS A 252 4.49 1.18 6.39
N HIS A 253 3.94 1.25 7.60
CA HIS A 253 4.35 2.20 8.63
C HIS A 253 5.07 1.50 9.78
N ASN A 254 6.07 2.15 10.35
CA ASN A 254 6.61 1.80 11.65
C ASN A 254 5.96 2.69 12.72
N PRO A 255 5.14 2.16 13.63
CA PRO A 255 4.37 2.97 14.58
C PRO A 255 5.25 3.65 15.66
N HIS A 256 6.55 3.37 15.69
CA HIS A 256 7.46 3.97 16.66
C HIS A 256 8.36 5.02 16.02
N SER A 257 9.16 4.60 15.05
CA SER A 257 10.08 5.49 14.35
C SER A 257 10.57 4.90 13.03
N ALA A 258 10.90 5.77 12.08
CA ALA A 258 11.46 5.37 10.81
C ALA A 258 12.57 6.33 10.36
N LYS A 259 13.41 5.86 9.43
CA LYS A 259 14.39 6.71 8.75
C LYS A 259 13.73 7.66 7.74
N ARG A 260 12.47 7.39 7.37
CA ARG A 260 11.74 8.03 6.27
C ARG A 260 10.54 8.78 6.81
N GLU A 261 10.14 9.82 6.09
CA GLU A 261 8.94 10.60 6.41
C GLU A 261 7.69 9.72 6.49
N LYS A 262 6.67 10.23 7.19
CA LYS A 262 5.39 9.54 7.41
C LYS A 262 5.56 8.12 7.98
N LEU A 263 6.66 7.91 8.70
CA LEU A 263 7.00 6.65 9.34
C LEU A 263 7.11 5.46 8.38
N LEU A 264 7.47 5.68 7.11
CA LEU A 264 7.47 4.61 6.12
C LEU A 264 8.64 3.63 6.30
N VAL A 265 8.34 2.33 6.15
CA VAL A 265 9.36 1.27 6.20
C VAL A 265 10.22 1.20 4.93
N ALA A 266 9.73 1.75 3.81
CA ALA A 266 10.43 1.93 2.53
C ALA A 266 9.86 3.15 1.79
N ASN A 267 10.61 3.77 0.87
CA ASN A 267 10.08 4.84 0.03
C ASN A 267 9.38 4.24 -1.20
N PRO A 268 8.32 4.87 -1.73
CA PRO A 268 7.86 4.60 -3.09
C PRO A 268 8.98 4.86 -4.11
N PRO A 269 9.07 4.05 -5.18
CA PRO A 269 8.14 2.99 -5.55
C PRO A 269 8.43 1.63 -4.88
N GLU A 270 9.59 1.47 -4.24
CA GLU A 270 10.03 0.20 -3.65
C GLU A 270 9.05 -0.33 -2.59
N LEU A 271 8.46 0.57 -1.80
CA LEU A 271 7.40 0.20 -0.85
C LEU A 271 6.24 -0.55 -1.53
N CYS A 272 5.83 -0.11 -2.71
CA CYS A 272 4.74 -0.69 -3.47
C CYS A 272 5.13 -2.07 -4.01
N PHE A 273 6.37 -2.22 -4.49
CA PHE A 273 6.88 -3.43 -5.11
C PHE A 273 7.19 -4.58 -4.15
N ARG A 274 7.08 -4.35 -2.84
CA ARG A 274 7.08 -5.43 -1.85
C ARG A 274 5.89 -6.39 -2.03
N CYS A 275 4.81 -5.91 -2.66
CA CYS A 275 3.61 -6.70 -2.95
C CYS A 275 3.19 -6.61 -4.43
N HIS A 276 3.33 -5.45 -5.07
CA HIS A 276 2.94 -5.27 -6.48
C HIS A 276 4.03 -5.77 -7.43
N ASN A 277 3.61 -6.46 -8.49
CA ASN A 277 4.55 -6.97 -9.48
C ASN A 277 5.21 -5.81 -10.24
N LYS A 278 6.53 -5.70 -10.12
CA LYS A 278 7.33 -4.68 -10.82
C LYS A 278 7.39 -4.89 -12.33
N SER A 279 7.24 -6.12 -12.84
CA SER A 279 7.48 -6.41 -14.26
C SER A 279 6.53 -5.68 -15.20
N ILE A 280 5.30 -5.39 -14.75
CA ILE A 280 4.29 -4.67 -15.54
C ILE A 280 4.58 -3.17 -15.74
N PHE A 281 5.66 -2.66 -15.14
CA PHE A 281 6.09 -1.26 -15.23
C PHE A 281 7.40 -1.08 -15.99
N THR A 282 7.87 -2.13 -16.67
CA THR A 282 9.21 -2.21 -17.28
C THR A 282 9.20 -2.35 -18.80
N ASP A 283 8.06 -2.11 -19.44
CA ASP A 283 8.00 -2.10 -20.92
C ASP A 283 8.86 -0.98 -21.51
N LYS A 284 9.13 -1.08 -22.82
CA LYS A 284 9.92 -0.11 -23.61
C LYS A 284 9.53 1.35 -23.33
N ASN A 285 8.23 1.66 -23.38
CA ASN A 285 7.73 3.00 -23.13
C ASN A 285 7.13 3.08 -21.73
N ILE A 286 7.86 3.67 -20.77
CA ILE A 286 7.39 3.90 -19.41
C ILE A 286 6.85 5.33 -19.30
N HIS A 287 5.64 5.48 -18.74
CA HIS A 287 5.04 6.79 -18.55
C HIS A 287 5.91 7.62 -17.58
N PRO A 288 6.27 8.89 -17.89
CA PRO A 288 7.28 9.61 -17.11
C PRO A 288 7.03 9.69 -15.59
N PRO A 289 5.81 9.93 -15.09
CA PRO A 289 5.53 9.87 -13.65
C PRO A 289 5.83 8.51 -13.01
N VAL A 290 5.57 7.42 -13.73
CA VAL A 290 5.87 6.06 -13.27
C VAL A 290 7.38 5.82 -13.27
N LYS A 291 8.09 6.24 -14.32
CA LYS A 291 9.56 6.17 -14.38
C LYS A 291 10.21 6.94 -13.22
N ALA A 292 9.61 8.04 -12.80
CA ALA A 292 10.04 8.84 -11.64
C ALA A 292 9.57 8.29 -10.28
N GLY A 293 8.85 7.16 -10.23
CA GLY A 293 8.36 6.56 -8.98
C GLY A 293 7.21 7.31 -8.32
N MET A 294 6.53 8.21 -9.03
CA MET A 294 5.47 9.08 -8.51
C MET A 294 4.11 8.38 -8.44
N CYS A 295 4.06 7.16 -7.88
CA CYS A 295 2.83 6.36 -7.78
C CYS A 295 1.71 7.12 -7.04
N LEU A 296 2.10 7.86 -6.00
CA LEU A 296 1.18 8.54 -5.08
C LEU A 296 0.50 9.79 -5.70
N THR A 297 0.98 10.26 -6.85
CA THR A 297 0.32 11.35 -7.58
C THR A 297 -1.02 10.89 -8.14
N CYS A 298 -1.09 9.62 -8.54
CA CYS A 298 -2.30 9.03 -9.14
C CYS A 298 -3.03 8.08 -8.21
N HIS A 299 -2.33 7.38 -7.31
CA HIS A 299 -2.93 6.39 -6.42
C HIS A 299 -2.87 6.83 -4.95
N ASN A 300 -3.98 6.67 -4.23
CA ASN A 300 -4.04 6.79 -2.79
C ASN A 300 -3.84 5.38 -2.16
N PRO A 301 -2.76 5.13 -1.41
CA PRO A 301 -2.44 3.82 -0.88
C PRO A 301 -3.33 3.41 0.31
N HIS A 302 -4.23 4.29 0.76
CA HIS A 302 -5.15 4.03 1.86
C HIS A 302 -6.57 3.81 1.37
N SER A 303 -7.25 4.89 0.99
CA SER A 303 -8.65 4.88 0.57
C SER A 303 -8.94 6.01 -0.41
N SER A 304 -9.93 5.82 -1.29
CA SER A 304 -10.34 6.81 -2.28
C SER A 304 -11.85 6.80 -2.52
N ASP A 305 -12.36 7.98 -2.91
CA ASP A 305 -13.73 8.19 -3.39
C ASP A 305 -13.92 7.76 -4.86
N ALA A 306 -12.83 7.48 -5.57
CA ALA A 306 -12.88 6.84 -6.87
C ALA A 306 -13.40 5.41 -6.72
N GLU A 307 -14.20 4.95 -7.68
CA GLU A 307 -14.87 3.65 -7.57
C GLU A 307 -13.89 2.47 -7.58
N ARG A 308 -12.74 2.62 -8.25
CA ARG A 308 -11.75 1.55 -8.46
C ARG A 308 -10.33 2.11 -8.53
N ASN A 309 -9.36 1.21 -8.42
CA ASN A 309 -7.92 1.45 -8.63
C ASN A 309 -7.31 2.55 -7.73
N MET A 310 -7.99 2.91 -6.64
CA MET A 310 -7.48 3.83 -5.65
C MET A 310 -7.07 5.20 -6.19
N PHE A 311 -7.73 5.71 -7.23
CA PHE A 311 -7.28 6.96 -7.85
C PHE A 311 -7.43 8.18 -6.93
N THR A 312 -6.47 9.10 -6.93
CA THR A 312 -6.56 10.36 -6.17
C THR A 312 -7.66 11.29 -6.69
N LYS A 313 -8.04 11.16 -7.98
CA LYS A 313 -9.18 11.83 -8.62
C LYS A 313 -9.90 10.88 -9.57
N LYS A 314 -11.18 11.14 -9.86
CA LYS A 314 -11.93 10.40 -10.90
C LYS A 314 -11.41 10.73 -12.29
N LEU A 315 -11.54 9.77 -13.22
CA LEU A 315 -11.28 10.02 -14.64
C LEU A 315 -12.41 10.85 -15.26
N PRO A 316 -12.11 11.72 -16.23
CA PRO A 316 -10.78 12.00 -16.81
C PRO A 316 -9.95 13.03 -16.03
N GLY A 317 -10.51 13.66 -14.99
CA GLY A 317 -9.87 14.74 -14.24
C GLY A 317 -8.50 14.39 -13.64
N LEU A 318 -8.25 13.12 -13.32
CA LEU A 318 -6.91 12.65 -12.94
C LEU A 318 -5.86 12.88 -14.05
N CYS A 319 -6.18 12.55 -15.29
CA CYS A 319 -5.27 12.74 -16.42
C CYS A 319 -5.00 14.23 -16.66
N PHE A 320 -6.03 15.07 -16.47
CA PHE A 320 -5.93 16.51 -16.70
C PHE A 320 -5.18 17.28 -15.61
N MET A 321 -4.72 16.61 -14.55
CA MET A 321 -3.74 17.19 -13.63
C MET A 321 -2.41 17.52 -14.34
N CYS A 322 -2.08 16.80 -15.41
CA CYS A 322 -0.85 17.03 -16.20
C CYS A 322 -1.12 17.21 -17.70
N HIS A 323 -2.14 16.55 -18.25
CA HIS A 323 -2.47 16.63 -19.67
C HIS A 323 -3.44 17.78 -19.95
N GLN A 324 -3.20 18.53 -21.03
CA GLN A 324 -4.03 19.68 -21.40
C GLN A 324 -5.45 19.24 -21.81
N GLU A 325 -6.43 19.50 -20.96
CA GLU A 325 -7.85 19.16 -21.17
C GLU A 325 -8.38 19.69 -22.51
N LYS A 326 -8.04 20.93 -22.88
CA LYS A 326 -8.45 21.58 -24.15
C LYS A 326 -8.03 20.82 -25.42
N LYS A 327 -7.09 19.86 -25.32
CA LYS A 327 -6.74 18.99 -26.46
C LYS A 327 -7.74 17.85 -26.67
N PHE A 328 -8.60 17.60 -25.70
CA PHE A 328 -9.60 16.53 -25.70
C PHE A 328 -11.03 17.06 -25.56
N THR A 329 -11.18 18.32 -25.16
CA THR A 329 -12.45 19.04 -25.08
C THR A 329 -12.45 20.24 -26.03
N GLY A 330 -13.63 20.74 -26.41
CA GLY A 330 -13.77 22.02 -27.13
C GLY A 330 -13.86 21.97 -28.66
N LYS A 331 -13.74 20.80 -29.30
CA LYS A 331 -14.08 20.63 -30.73
C LYS A 331 -15.55 20.26 -30.92
N LYS A 332 -16.08 20.34 -32.15
CA LYS A 332 -17.52 20.09 -32.40
C LYS A 332 -17.93 18.63 -32.24
N VAL A 333 -17.05 17.70 -32.63
CA VAL A 333 -17.32 16.26 -32.63
C VAL A 333 -16.29 15.58 -31.76
N HIS A 334 -16.74 14.75 -30.82
CA HIS A 334 -15.88 13.98 -29.93
C HIS A 334 -16.04 12.49 -30.19
N HIS A 335 -14.93 11.78 -30.10
CA HIS A 335 -14.98 10.33 -30.08
C HIS A 335 -15.67 9.88 -28.78
N PRO A 336 -16.75 9.07 -28.81
CA PRO A 336 -17.56 8.79 -27.63
C PRO A 336 -16.77 8.27 -26.41
N PRO A 337 -15.79 7.35 -26.56
CA PRO A 337 -14.93 6.95 -25.44
C PRO A 337 -14.15 8.10 -24.81
N VAL A 338 -13.72 9.10 -25.59
CA VAL A 338 -13.01 10.27 -25.07
C VAL A 338 -13.96 11.23 -24.36
N ALA A 339 -15.14 11.48 -24.94
CA ALA A 339 -16.18 12.27 -24.29
C ALA A 339 -16.62 11.67 -22.94
N ALA A 340 -16.64 10.34 -22.84
CA ALA A 340 -16.93 9.61 -21.61
C ALA A 340 -15.72 9.51 -20.64
N GLY A 341 -14.56 10.09 -20.97
CA GLY A 341 -13.36 10.05 -20.12
C GLY A 341 -12.69 8.68 -20.03
N MET A 342 -12.96 7.76 -20.97
CA MET A 342 -12.42 6.40 -21.00
C MET A 342 -11.01 6.34 -21.60
N CYS A 343 -10.11 7.25 -21.22
CA CYS A 343 -8.76 7.33 -21.76
C CYS A 343 -8.00 6.01 -21.66
N THR A 344 -8.23 5.28 -20.56
CA THR A 344 -7.56 3.99 -20.28
C THR A 344 -8.13 2.81 -21.05
N ALA A 345 -9.18 2.99 -21.87
CA ALA A 345 -9.65 1.97 -22.81
C ALA A 345 -8.68 1.80 -23.98
N CYS A 346 -7.99 2.88 -24.36
CA CYS A 346 -7.01 2.88 -25.45
C CYS A 346 -5.57 3.00 -24.93
N HIS A 347 -5.34 3.78 -23.88
CA HIS A 347 -4.00 4.03 -23.33
C HIS A 347 -3.72 3.22 -22.06
N ASN A 348 -2.47 2.80 -21.87
CA ASN A 348 -1.96 2.30 -20.60
C ASN A 348 -1.18 3.43 -19.90
N PRO A 349 -1.67 3.98 -18.78
CA PRO A 349 -1.02 5.10 -18.10
C PRO A 349 0.26 4.71 -17.34
N HIS A 350 0.65 3.44 -17.34
CA HIS A 350 1.84 2.95 -16.64
C HIS A 350 3.03 2.76 -17.58
N SER A 351 2.95 1.75 -18.44
CA SER A 351 3.93 1.47 -19.47
C SER A 351 3.27 0.70 -20.60
N ASN A 352 3.88 0.75 -21.78
CA ASN A 352 3.46 -0.09 -22.90
C ASN A 352 4.63 -0.38 -23.84
N LYS A 353 4.53 -1.46 -24.61
CA LYS A 353 5.44 -1.75 -25.70
C LYS A 353 5.16 -0.88 -26.93
N ASN A 354 3.90 -0.51 -27.13
CA ASN A 354 3.47 0.31 -28.26
C ASN A 354 3.72 1.79 -27.98
N ASP A 355 3.93 2.57 -29.05
CA ASP A 355 4.09 4.02 -28.96
C ASP A 355 2.81 4.69 -28.47
N LYS A 356 2.97 5.92 -27.93
CA LYS A 356 1.86 6.72 -27.36
C LYS A 356 1.06 5.94 -26.30
N PHE A 357 1.68 4.95 -25.67
CA PHE A 357 1.09 4.10 -24.63
C PHE A 357 -0.17 3.34 -25.06
N LEU A 358 -0.33 3.03 -26.35
CA LEU A 358 -1.52 2.34 -26.85
C LEU A 358 -1.58 0.88 -26.39
N ARG A 359 -2.75 0.39 -25.95
CA ARG A 359 -2.94 -1.01 -25.50
C ARG A 359 -2.73 -2.04 -26.61
N ALA A 360 -2.90 -1.64 -27.86
CA ALA A 360 -2.62 -2.44 -29.04
C ALA A 360 -2.20 -1.50 -30.19
N GLU A 361 -1.53 -2.04 -31.19
CA GLU A 361 -1.23 -1.30 -32.42
C GLU A 361 -2.49 -1.10 -33.26
N ILE A 362 -2.50 -0.04 -34.07
CA ILE A 362 -3.54 0.23 -35.05
C ILE A 362 -3.28 -0.70 -36.26
N PRO A 363 -4.30 -1.41 -36.78
CA PRO A 363 -5.73 -1.19 -36.58
C PRO A 363 -6.37 -2.07 -35.51
N LYS A 364 -5.64 -3.03 -34.92
CA LYS A 364 -6.18 -3.97 -33.92
C LYS A 364 -6.84 -3.25 -32.74
N LEU A 365 -6.25 -2.14 -32.29
CA LEU A 365 -6.83 -1.31 -31.25
C LEU A 365 -8.25 -0.82 -31.56
N CYS A 366 -8.47 -0.33 -32.78
CA CYS A 366 -9.76 0.20 -33.21
C CYS A 366 -10.81 -0.92 -33.28
N PHE A 367 -10.42 -2.11 -33.75
CA PHE A 367 -11.30 -3.26 -33.87
C PHE A 367 -11.68 -3.93 -32.54
N ASN A 368 -11.19 -3.41 -31.40
CA ASN A 368 -11.73 -3.78 -30.10
C ASN A 368 -13.17 -3.27 -29.91
N CYS A 369 -13.60 -2.27 -30.68
CA CYS A 369 -14.94 -1.71 -30.62
C CYS A 369 -15.60 -1.53 -31.99
N HIS A 370 -14.83 -1.17 -33.03
CA HIS A 370 -15.35 -1.04 -34.38
C HIS A 370 -15.46 -2.41 -35.05
N ASP A 371 -16.60 -2.70 -35.69
CA ASP A 371 -16.80 -3.99 -36.35
C ASP A 371 -15.86 -4.10 -37.56
N LYS A 372 -14.89 -5.02 -37.44
CA LYS A 372 -13.93 -5.32 -38.51
C LYS A 372 -14.61 -5.71 -39.82
N LYS A 373 -15.81 -6.30 -39.79
CA LYS A 373 -16.55 -6.71 -40.99
C LYS A 373 -16.88 -5.53 -41.90
N GLU A 374 -17.11 -4.34 -41.33
CA GLU A 374 -17.37 -3.11 -42.10
C GLU A 374 -16.17 -2.63 -42.92
N PHE A 375 -14.97 -3.13 -42.60
CA PHE A 375 -13.71 -2.79 -43.27
C PHE A 375 -13.20 -3.94 -44.14
N GLN A 376 -14.03 -4.96 -44.38
CA GLN A 376 -13.73 -6.12 -45.21
C GLN A 376 -14.51 -6.08 -46.52
N GLY A 377 -13.93 -6.66 -47.57
CA GLY A 377 -14.54 -6.76 -48.89
C GLY A 377 -13.53 -7.26 -49.92
N LYS A 378 -13.99 -7.59 -51.13
CA LYS A 378 -13.09 -7.98 -52.23
C LYS A 378 -12.09 -6.88 -52.57
N HIS A 379 -12.48 -5.62 -52.39
CA HIS A 379 -11.66 -4.45 -52.66
C HIS A 379 -11.59 -3.57 -51.41
N ILE A 380 -10.46 -3.61 -50.72
CA ILE A 380 -10.18 -2.76 -49.55
C ILE A 380 -9.34 -1.56 -50.02
N HIS A 381 -9.73 -0.37 -49.61
CA HIS A 381 -9.01 0.86 -49.93
C HIS A 381 -7.62 0.83 -49.28
N SER A 382 -6.58 1.17 -50.04
CA SER A 382 -5.18 0.94 -49.64
C SER A 382 -4.81 1.47 -48.25
N PRO A 383 -5.18 2.71 -47.85
CA PRO A 383 -4.90 3.20 -46.50
C PRO A 383 -5.55 2.36 -45.40
N VAL A 384 -6.78 1.88 -45.63
CA VAL A 384 -7.49 1.00 -44.69
C VAL A 384 -6.85 -0.38 -44.62
N LYS A 385 -6.45 -0.94 -45.77
CA LYS A 385 -5.71 -2.21 -45.83
C LYS A 385 -4.40 -2.14 -45.06
N ALA A 386 -3.73 -0.98 -45.09
CA ALA A 386 -2.52 -0.70 -44.34
C ALA A 386 -2.76 -0.33 -42.86
N GLY A 387 -4.02 -0.26 -42.41
CA GLY A 387 -4.36 0.10 -41.03
C GLY A 387 -4.12 1.58 -40.70
N MET A 388 -4.01 2.45 -41.70
CA MET A 388 -3.73 3.88 -41.52
C MET A 388 -4.98 4.69 -41.18
N CYS A 389 -5.78 4.23 -40.22
CA CYS A 389 -7.06 4.86 -39.85
C CYS A 389 -6.89 6.35 -39.48
N THR A 390 -5.79 6.68 -38.81
CA THR A 390 -5.50 8.04 -38.33
C THR A 390 -5.04 9.01 -39.42
N MET A 391 -4.87 8.55 -40.66
CA MET A 391 -4.63 9.44 -41.80
C MET A 391 -5.88 10.20 -42.20
N CYS A 392 -7.06 9.60 -41.99
CA CYS A 392 -8.34 10.20 -42.32
C CYS A 392 -9.13 10.60 -41.08
N HIS A 393 -8.95 9.91 -39.94
CA HIS A 393 -9.70 10.14 -38.71
C HIS A 393 -8.86 10.73 -37.57
N LEU A 394 -9.51 11.58 -36.78
CA LEU A 394 -9.03 12.13 -35.52
C LEU A 394 -9.62 11.31 -34.36
N PRO A 395 -8.87 10.37 -33.76
CA PRO A 395 -9.42 9.39 -32.81
C PRO A 395 -9.88 9.97 -31.45
N HIS A 396 -9.68 11.27 -31.23
CA HIS A 396 -10.09 11.94 -29.99
C HIS A 396 -11.24 12.92 -30.21
N GLN A 397 -11.02 13.92 -31.05
CA GLN A 397 -12.00 14.95 -31.36
C GLN A 397 -11.63 15.68 -32.65
N GLY A 398 -12.61 16.30 -33.29
CA GLY A 398 -12.45 17.07 -34.52
C GLY A 398 -13.61 18.02 -34.75
N ASP A 399 -13.47 18.94 -35.69
CA ASP A 399 -14.53 19.89 -36.05
C ASP A 399 -15.49 19.36 -37.13
N LYS A 400 -15.13 18.24 -37.73
CA LYS A 400 -15.74 17.66 -38.93
C LYS A 400 -16.51 16.39 -38.59
N GLY A 401 -17.49 16.08 -39.44
CA GLY A 401 -18.33 14.89 -39.26
C GLY A 401 -17.48 13.62 -39.24
N HIS A 402 -17.92 12.59 -38.52
CA HIS A 402 -17.23 11.29 -38.43
C HIS A 402 -15.74 11.40 -38.02
N LEU A 403 -15.39 12.48 -37.31
CA LEU A 403 -14.03 12.79 -36.87
C LEU A 403 -13.02 12.84 -38.01
N LEU A 404 -13.40 13.32 -39.18
CA LEU A 404 -12.47 13.42 -40.29
C LEU A 404 -11.41 14.51 -40.08
N VAL A 405 -10.20 14.29 -40.57
CA VAL A 405 -9.14 15.32 -40.63
C VAL A 405 -9.53 16.44 -41.59
N GLU A 406 -10.25 16.10 -42.67
CA GLU A 406 -10.75 17.01 -43.69
C GLU A 406 -12.08 16.53 -44.27
N GLU A 407 -12.92 17.43 -44.78
CA GLU A 407 -14.17 17.04 -45.43
C GLU A 407 -13.90 16.65 -46.90
N PRO A 408 -14.65 15.69 -47.47
CA PRO A 408 -14.68 15.48 -48.91
C PRO A 408 -15.12 16.77 -49.62
N PRO A 409 -14.52 17.09 -50.79
CA PRO A 409 -13.60 16.26 -51.56
C PRO A 409 -12.12 16.48 -51.21
N LYS A 410 -11.80 17.53 -50.43
CA LYS A 410 -10.41 17.90 -50.09
C LYS A 410 -9.66 16.76 -49.43
N LEU A 411 -10.31 16.01 -48.54
CA LEU A 411 -9.73 14.81 -47.93
C LEU A 411 -9.20 13.80 -48.96
N CYS A 412 -9.97 13.58 -50.03
CA CYS A 412 -9.58 12.64 -51.08
C CYS A 412 -8.40 13.17 -51.89
N PHE A 413 -8.36 14.49 -52.15
CA PHE A 413 -7.31 15.14 -52.94
C PHE A 413 -5.98 15.28 -52.22
N MET A 414 -5.91 14.95 -50.92
CA MET A 414 -4.63 14.80 -50.22
C MET A 414 -3.77 13.68 -50.83
N CYS A 415 -4.39 12.72 -51.52
CA CYS A 415 -3.69 11.61 -52.18
C CYS A 415 -4.09 11.41 -53.65
N HIS A 416 -5.31 11.80 -54.04
CA HIS A 416 -5.81 11.65 -55.41
C HIS A 416 -5.63 12.94 -56.21
N ASP A 417 -5.04 12.83 -57.40
CA ASP A 417 -4.81 13.97 -58.28
C ASP A 417 -6.12 14.64 -58.72
N GLU A 418 -6.33 15.85 -58.19
CA GLU A 418 -7.51 16.68 -58.39
C GLU A 418 -7.73 17.08 -59.86
N THR A 419 -6.68 17.13 -60.68
CA THR A 419 -6.78 17.53 -62.09
C THR A 419 -7.71 16.61 -62.90
N ASN A 420 -7.83 15.34 -62.49
CA ASN A 420 -8.72 14.35 -63.10
C ASN A 420 -10.22 14.62 -62.86
N PHE A 421 -10.56 15.53 -61.95
CA PHE A 421 -11.92 15.83 -61.52
C PHE A 421 -12.38 17.24 -61.91
N LYS A 422 -11.49 18.06 -62.47
CA LYS A 422 -11.71 19.48 -62.81
C LYS A 422 -11.64 19.78 -64.32
N LYS A 423 -11.90 18.81 -65.19
CA LYS A 423 -11.97 19.04 -66.65
C LYS A 423 -13.14 19.95 -67.05
N LYS A 424 -13.21 20.37 -68.32
CA LYS A 424 -14.20 21.35 -68.82
C LYS A 424 -15.64 21.04 -68.42
N ASN A 425 -16.06 19.78 -68.55
CA ASN A 425 -17.39 19.33 -68.13
C ASN A 425 -17.22 18.43 -66.91
N ILE A 426 -17.82 18.80 -65.78
CA ILE A 426 -17.73 18.08 -64.51
C ILE A 426 -19.09 17.44 -64.20
N HIS A 427 -19.07 16.19 -63.75
CA HIS A 427 -20.29 15.51 -63.31
C HIS A 427 -20.84 16.20 -62.05
N PRO A 428 -22.12 16.61 -61.98
CA PRO A 428 -22.61 17.45 -60.89
C PRO A 428 -22.34 16.92 -59.46
N PRO A 429 -22.49 15.61 -59.15
CA PRO A 429 -22.11 15.09 -57.84
C PRO A 429 -20.62 15.28 -57.51
N VAL A 430 -19.74 15.22 -58.51
CA VAL A 430 -18.30 15.45 -58.35
C VAL A 430 -18.01 16.93 -58.18
N ALA A 431 -18.67 17.81 -58.94
CA ALA A 431 -18.57 19.26 -58.75
C ALA A 431 -19.03 19.69 -57.35
N ALA A 432 -20.04 19.01 -56.80
CA ALA A 432 -20.53 19.20 -55.44
C ALA A 432 -19.67 18.51 -54.36
N GLY A 433 -18.59 17.80 -54.73
CA GLY A 433 -17.69 17.14 -53.78
C GLY A 433 -18.25 15.87 -53.13
N LEU A 434 -19.33 15.31 -53.66
CA LEU A 434 -20.08 14.19 -53.09
C LEU A 434 -19.48 12.82 -53.48
N CYS A 435 -18.15 12.68 -53.37
CA CYS A 435 -17.41 11.48 -53.80
C CYS A 435 -17.95 10.19 -53.16
N ILE A 436 -18.33 10.27 -51.88
CA ILE A 436 -18.75 9.12 -51.07
C ILE A 436 -20.17 8.61 -51.37
N ILE A 437 -20.94 9.28 -52.25
CA ILE A 437 -22.23 8.76 -52.71
C ILE A 437 -22.00 7.57 -53.65
N CYS A 438 -20.95 7.65 -54.47
CA CYS A 438 -20.57 6.58 -55.39
C CYS A 438 -19.51 5.66 -54.80
N HIS A 439 -18.55 6.22 -54.06
CA HIS A 439 -17.42 5.48 -53.54
C HIS A 439 -17.59 5.07 -52.07
N SER A 440 -17.15 3.86 -51.75
CA SER A 440 -16.86 3.44 -50.39
C SER A 440 -15.43 3.89 -50.04
N PRO A 441 -15.24 4.73 -49.01
CA PRO A 441 -13.90 5.17 -48.61
C PRO A 441 -13.10 4.07 -47.90
N HIS A 442 -13.74 2.93 -47.54
CA HIS A 442 -13.12 1.87 -46.75
C HIS A 442 -12.98 0.56 -47.54
N ALA A 443 -14.08 -0.16 -47.73
CA ALA A 443 -14.09 -1.44 -48.44
C ALA A 443 -15.42 -1.64 -49.16
N THR A 444 -15.37 -2.43 -50.22
CA THR A 444 -16.55 -2.86 -50.98
C THR A 444 -16.25 -4.17 -51.72
N ASN A 445 -17.30 -4.82 -52.20
CA ASN A 445 -17.20 -5.97 -53.09
C ASN A 445 -17.13 -5.58 -54.57
N ASN A 446 -17.25 -4.29 -54.89
CA ASN A 446 -17.25 -3.80 -56.26
C ASN A 446 -15.92 -3.14 -56.64
N VAL A 447 -15.55 -3.26 -57.92
CA VAL A 447 -14.34 -2.65 -58.47
C VAL A 447 -14.35 -1.11 -58.33
N PHE A 448 -13.17 -0.50 -58.32
CA PHE A 448 -12.98 0.96 -58.20
C PHE A 448 -13.58 1.58 -56.93
N GLN A 449 -13.67 0.80 -55.85
CA GLN A 449 -14.24 1.24 -54.58
C GLN A 449 -15.69 1.73 -54.70
N LEU A 450 -16.50 1.17 -55.60
CA LEU A 450 -17.89 1.60 -55.78
C LEU A 450 -18.84 0.96 -54.76
N ARG A 451 -19.87 1.69 -54.33
CA ARG A 451 -20.90 1.17 -53.40
C ARG A 451 -21.78 0.10 -54.05
N LEU A 452 -22.01 0.21 -55.35
CA LEU A 452 -22.81 -0.72 -56.16
C LEU A 452 -22.05 -1.08 -57.45
N PRO A 453 -22.44 -2.15 -58.16
CA PRO A 453 -21.97 -2.40 -59.52
C PRO A 453 -22.21 -1.16 -60.42
N ILE A 454 -21.32 -0.93 -61.39
CA ILE A 454 -21.28 0.32 -62.19
C ILE A 454 -22.65 0.71 -62.74
N ASP A 455 -23.33 -0.21 -63.43
CA ASP A 455 -24.58 0.09 -64.12
C ASP A 455 -25.70 0.35 -63.10
N ASP A 456 -25.76 -0.48 -62.05
CA ASP A 456 -26.76 -0.39 -60.99
C ASP A 456 -26.59 0.89 -60.16
N LEU A 457 -25.35 1.39 -60.01
CA LEU A 457 -25.06 2.67 -59.35
C LEU A 457 -25.57 3.86 -60.17
N CYS A 458 -25.30 3.89 -61.49
CA CYS A 458 -25.69 5.02 -62.35
C CYS A 458 -27.21 5.21 -62.36
N VAL A 459 -27.97 4.13 -62.38
CA VAL A 459 -29.44 4.19 -62.46
C VAL A 459 -30.10 4.61 -61.16
N THR A 460 -29.38 4.73 -60.04
CA THR A 460 -29.94 5.26 -58.77
C THR A 460 -30.35 6.73 -58.88
N CYS A 461 -29.71 7.51 -59.75
CA CYS A 461 -30.02 8.94 -59.94
C CYS A 461 -30.45 9.28 -61.37
N HIS A 462 -30.09 8.46 -62.37
CA HIS A 462 -30.45 8.70 -63.77
C HIS A 462 -31.74 8.00 -64.21
N THR A 463 -32.66 7.75 -63.27
CA THR A 463 -33.93 7.05 -63.49
C THR A 463 -34.78 7.68 -64.59
N GLN A 464 -34.99 9.01 -64.59
CA GLN A 464 -35.83 9.70 -65.58
C GLN A 464 -35.27 9.66 -67.02
N LYS A 465 -33.94 9.64 -67.21
CA LYS A 465 -33.31 9.48 -68.54
C LYS A 465 -33.43 8.06 -69.11
N ILE A 466 -33.80 7.09 -68.27
CA ILE A 466 -33.99 5.68 -68.63
C ILE A 466 -35.48 5.34 -68.73
N ILE A 467 -36.33 5.97 -67.90
CA ILE A 467 -37.77 5.72 -67.80
C ILE A 467 -38.58 6.47 -68.88
N ALA A 468 -38.07 7.59 -69.42
CA ALA A 468 -38.81 8.36 -70.43
C ALA A 468 -38.97 7.67 -71.80
N ASN A 469 -38.57 6.38 -71.97
CA ASN A 469 -39.02 5.41 -72.99
C ASN A 469 -38.21 4.10 -73.03
N GLY A 470 -37.35 3.77 -72.04
CA GLY A 470 -36.51 2.56 -72.10
C GLY A 470 -35.38 2.61 -73.15
N VAL A 471 -35.13 3.79 -73.72
CA VAL A 471 -34.22 4.01 -74.86
C VAL A 471 -33.16 5.02 -74.45
N HIS A 472 -31.97 4.52 -74.07
CA HIS A 472 -30.75 5.34 -74.24
C HIS A 472 -30.61 5.60 -75.76
N ILE A 473 -30.14 6.76 -76.23
CA ILE A 473 -30.13 7.10 -77.68
C ILE A 473 -29.27 6.17 -78.56
N VAL A 474 -28.60 5.19 -77.94
CA VAL A 474 -27.83 4.14 -78.60
C VAL A 474 -28.66 2.85 -78.74
N SER A 475 -29.90 2.81 -78.26
CA SER A 475 -30.91 1.83 -78.66
C SER A 475 -31.41 2.21 -80.05
N GLY A 476 -30.79 1.62 -81.07
CA GLY A 476 -30.85 2.08 -82.46
C GLY A 476 -32.21 1.92 -83.14
N PHE A 477 -32.36 2.67 -84.23
CA PHE A 477 -33.51 2.72 -85.13
C PHE A 477 -33.68 1.47 -86.04
N THR A 478 -32.81 0.45 -85.97
CA THR A 478 -32.88 -0.70 -86.89
C THR A 478 -32.61 -2.11 -86.31
N GLN A 479 -32.19 -2.26 -85.04
CA GLN A 479 -32.25 -3.52 -84.27
C GLN A 479 -31.77 -3.31 -82.83
N ALA A 480 -32.14 -4.25 -81.94
CA ALA A 480 -32.01 -4.23 -80.48
C ALA A 480 -30.82 -3.42 -79.93
N GLY A 481 -31.13 -2.30 -79.27
CA GLY A 481 -30.40 -1.80 -78.09
C GLY A 481 -28.87 -1.93 -78.08
N HIS A 482 -28.09 -0.87 -78.27
CA HIS A 482 -26.65 -0.96 -78.01
C HIS A 482 -26.42 -1.41 -76.56
N PRO A 483 -25.61 -2.46 -76.33
CA PRO A 483 -25.49 -3.07 -75.02
C PRO A 483 -24.93 -2.04 -74.04
N VAL A 484 -25.57 -1.91 -72.87
CA VAL A 484 -25.08 -1.11 -71.74
C VAL A 484 -24.62 -1.97 -70.57
N LYS A 485 -24.73 -3.31 -70.69
CA LYS A 485 -24.29 -4.32 -69.71
C LYS A 485 -23.98 -5.64 -70.43
N GLY A 486 -23.20 -6.52 -69.80
CA GLY A 486 -23.07 -7.94 -70.17
C GLY A 486 -22.16 -8.29 -71.37
N LYS A 487 -21.89 -7.36 -72.30
CA LYS A 487 -20.95 -7.57 -73.42
C LYS A 487 -19.51 -7.18 -73.04
N LYS A 488 -18.51 -7.56 -73.86
CA LYS A 488 -17.11 -7.12 -73.68
C LYS A 488 -16.93 -5.70 -74.22
N ASP A 489 -16.11 -4.89 -73.55
CA ASP A 489 -15.77 -3.55 -74.02
C ASP A 489 -14.71 -3.62 -75.14
N PRO A 490 -15.01 -3.14 -76.35
CA PRO A 490 -14.09 -3.23 -77.49
C PRO A 490 -12.86 -2.31 -77.36
N ARG A 491 -12.90 -1.31 -76.47
CA ARG A 491 -11.83 -0.32 -76.29
C ARG A 491 -11.09 -0.46 -74.98
N ARG A 492 -11.71 -1.08 -73.98
CA ARG A 492 -11.09 -1.34 -72.67
C ARG A 492 -10.88 -2.84 -72.49
N LYS A 493 -9.74 -3.34 -72.99
CA LYS A 493 -9.35 -4.76 -72.91
C LYS A 493 -9.55 -5.30 -71.48
N GLY A 494 -10.23 -6.44 -71.38
CA GLY A 494 -10.53 -7.09 -70.09
C GLY A 494 -11.69 -6.49 -69.29
N ARG A 495 -12.36 -5.43 -69.77
CA ARG A 495 -13.53 -4.86 -69.11
C ARG A 495 -14.83 -5.29 -69.80
N LYS A 496 -15.89 -5.41 -69.00
CA LYS A 496 -17.26 -5.53 -69.51
C LYS A 496 -17.74 -4.14 -69.96
N PHE A 497 -18.57 -4.13 -70.99
CA PHE A 497 -19.26 -2.96 -71.48
C PHE A 497 -20.21 -2.45 -70.39
N SER A 498 -20.17 -1.14 -70.12
CA SER A 498 -20.94 -0.46 -69.07
C SER A 498 -21.17 1.00 -69.44
N CYS A 499 -21.93 1.76 -68.64
CA CYS A 499 -22.11 3.20 -68.83
C CYS A 499 -20.76 3.95 -68.97
N THR A 500 -19.74 3.49 -68.24
CA THR A 500 -18.39 4.07 -68.25
C THR A 500 -17.55 3.74 -69.48
N SER A 501 -18.05 2.89 -70.39
CA SER A 501 -17.47 2.65 -71.72
C SER A 501 -17.54 3.89 -72.59
N CYS A 502 -18.64 4.64 -72.44
CA CYS A 502 -18.95 5.84 -73.22
C CYS A 502 -18.73 7.12 -72.41
N HIS A 503 -19.05 7.10 -71.11
CA HIS A 503 -18.95 8.27 -70.25
C HIS A 503 -17.75 8.22 -69.29
N ASN A 504 -17.19 9.39 -69.00
CA ASN A 504 -16.34 9.59 -67.84
C ASN A 504 -17.22 10.06 -66.67
N PRO A 505 -17.37 9.26 -65.61
CA PRO A 505 -18.28 9.57 -64.50
C PRO A 505 -17.80 10.72 -63.59
N HIS A 506 -16.59 11.24 -63.82
CA HIS A 506 -16.03 12.34 -63.02
C HIS A 506 -16.02 13.65 -63.77
N SER A 507 -15.23 13.72 -64.85
CA SER A 507 -15.12 14.91 -65.67
C SER A 507 -14.58 14.56 -67.07
N SER A 508 -14.91 15.37 -68.08
CA SER A 508 -14.38 15.23 -69.44
C SER A 508 -14.29 16.58 -70.15
N ASP A 509 -13.32 16.72 -71.05
CA ASP A 509 -13.21 17.87 -71.95
C ASP A 509 -14.27 17.81 -73.07
N SER A 510 -14.89 16.64 -73.26
CA SER A 510 -15.91 16.40 -74.29
C SER A 510 -17.32 16.58 -73.75
N VAL A 511 -18.23 16.98 -74.65
CA VAL A 511 -19.66 17.19 -74.36
C VAL A 511 -20.32 15.94 -73.75
N ASP A 512 -21.38 16.12 -72.97
CA ASP A 512 -22.13 15.04 -72.32
C ASP A 512 -21.25 14.05 -71.49
N LEU A 513 -20.11 14.53 -71.00
CA LEU A 513 -19.11 13.72 -70.28
C LEU A 513 -18.58 12.52 -71.09
N PHE A 514 -18.53 12.61 -72.41
CA PHE A 514 -17.99 11.51 -73.22
C PHE A 514 -16.53 11.24 -72.86
N ARG A 515 -16.18 9.96 -72.71
CA ARG A 515 -14.82 9.50 -72.39
C ARG A 515 -13.83 9.80 -73.53
N TYR A 516 -14.33 9.88 -74.76
CA TYR A 516 -13.54 10.12 -75.96
C TYR A 516 -13.80 11.53 -76.50
N ALA A 517 -12.85 12.06 -77.28
CA ALA A 517 -12.92 13.37 -77.94
C ALA A 517 -13.97 13.41 -79.06
N ALA A 518 -15.24 13.19 -78.70
CA ALA A 518 -16.39 13.21 -79.59
C ALA A 518 -17.12 14.54 -79.43
N LYS A 519 -17.37 15.23 -80.55
CA LYS A 519 -18.16 16.49 -80.58
C LYS A 519 -19.67 16.24 -80.64
N SER A 520 -20.10 15.01 -80.89
CA SER A 520 -21.51 14.62 -80.97
C SER A 520 -21.70 13.15 -80.60
N ARG A 521 -22.95 12.76 -80.30
CA ARG A 521 -23.33 11.37 -79.98
C ARG A 521 -22.94 10.38 -81.07
N PHE A 522 -23.19 10.72 -82.34
CA PHE A 522 -22.77 9.90 -83.49
C PHE A 522 -21.25 9.84 -83.68
N GLY A 523 -20.54 10.89 -83.28
CA GLY A 523 -19.07 10.91 -83.27
C GLY A 523 -18.47 9.85 -82.34
N LEU A 524 -19.20 9.43 -81.30
CA LEU A 524 -18.77 8.40 -80.37
C LEU A 524 -18.67 7.02 -81.03
N CYS A 525 -19.55 6.72 -82.00
CA CYS A 525 -19.63 5.43 -82.66
C CYS A 525 -18.30 5.03 -83.32
N ARG A 526 -17.58 6.01 -83.90
CA ARG A 526 -16.29 5.81 -84.57
C ARG A 526 -15.18 5.31 -83.65
N TYR A 527 -15.31 5.54 -82.34
CA TYR A 527 -14.32 5.09 -81.36
C TYR A 527 -14.41 3.59 -81.08
N CYS A 528 -15.55 2.95 -81.32
CA CYS A 528 -15.77 1.53 -81.04
C CYS A 528 -16.03 0.71 -82.31
N HIS A 529 -16.55 1.34 -83.36
CA HIS A 529 -16.81 0.76 -84.67
C HIS A 529 -15.84 1.34 -85.70
N LYS A 530 -14.55 1.01 -85.54
CA LYS A 530 -13.62 1.18 -86.66
C LYS A 530 -14.01 0.16 -87.72
N LYS A 531 -14.23 0.62 -88.96
CA LYS A 531 -14.22 -0.27 -90.12
C LYS A 531 -12.81 -0.82 -90.30
#